data_AF-A0A2T0UZP9-F1
#
_entry.id   AF-A0A2T0UZP9-F1
#
_cell.length_a   1.000
_cell.length_b   1.000
_cell.length_c   1.000
_cell.angle_alpha   90.00
_cell.angle_beta   90.00
_cell.angle_gamma   90.00
#
_symmetry.space_group_name_H-M   'P 1'
#
loop_
_entity.id
_entity.type
_entity.pdbx_description
1 polymer ?
#
loop_
_entity_poly.entity_id
_entity_poly.type
_entity_poly.pdbx_seq_one_letter_code
_entity_poly.pdbx_strand_id
1 'polypeptide(L)' 'MTGECLCGEVKFEIDGKLPNLYQCHCSLCRKTTGSTANAATFVS' A
#
# COMPACT_ATOMS: atom_id res chain seq x y z
N MET A 1 1.03 -9.64 9.22
CA MET A 1 1.11 -9.60 7.75
C MET A 1 2.53 -9.24 7.37
N THR A 2 3.16 -9.99 6.47
CA THR A 2 4.50 -9.66 5.97
C THR A 2 4.41 -8.89 4.65
N GLY A 3 5.33 -7.96 4.44
CA GLY A 3 5.42 -7.18 3.20
C GLY A 3 6.86 -6.86 2.84
N GLU A 4 7.09 -6.59 1.56
CA GLU A 4 8.40 -6.21 1.04
C GLU A 4 8.26 -5.19 -0.09
N CYS A 5 9.30 -4.39 -0.30
CA CYS A 5 9.41 -3.55 -1.49
C CYS A 5 9.80 -4.40 -2.70
N LEU A 6 9.42 -3.95 -3.91
CA LEU A 6 9.76 -4.64 -5.16
C LEU A 6 11.25 -4.78 -5.43
N CYS A 7 12.09 -3.95 -4.80
CA CYS A 7 13.55 -4.11 -4.89
C CYS A 7 14.10 -5.26 -4.03
N GLY A 8 13.29 -5.83 -3.12
CA GLY A 8 13.67 -6.92 -2.21
C GLY A 8 14.50 -6.49 -1.00
N GLU A 9 15.06 -5.28 -1.01
CA GLU A 9 15.92 -4.76 0.07
C GLU A 9 15.13 -4.41 1.34
N VAL A 10 13.92 -3.88 1.18
CA VAL A 10 13.09 -3.43 2.30
C VAL A 10 12.04 -4.50 2.62
N LYS A 11 12.03 -4.98 3.86
CA LYS A 11 11.09 -5.99 4.39
C LYS A 11 10.49 -5.50 5.70
N PHE A 12 9.20 -5.77 5.91
CA PHE A 12 8.48 -5.32 7.10
C PHE A 12 7.39 -6.30 7.50
N GLU A 13 6.96 -6.19 8.76
CA GLU A 13 5.86 -6.96 9.34
C GLU A 13 4.85 -5.99 9.97
N ILE A 14 3.57 -6.31 9.81
CA ILE A 14 2.43 -5.58 10.37
C ILE A 14 1.71 -6.54 11.33
N ASP A 15 1.76 -6.23 12.61
CA ASP A 15 1.04 -6.96 13.65
C ASP A 15 -0.38 -6.45 13.85
N GLY A 16 -1.27 -7.31 14.33
CA GLY A 16 -2.66 -6.96 14.65
C GLY A 16 -3.66 -7.26 13.53
N LYS A 17 -4.86 -6.66 13.63
CA LYS A 17 -5.96 -6.89 12.69
C LYS A 17 -5.69 -6.18 11.36
N LEU A 18 -6.08 -6.84 10.28
CA LEU A 18 -6.08 -6.27 8.93
C LEU A 18 -6.79 -4.90 8.94
N PRO A 19 -6.07 -3.80 8.66
CA PRO A 19 -6.64 -2.47 8.68
C PRO A 19 -7.57 -2.27 7.48
N ASN A 20 -8.47 -1.27 7.56
CA ASN A 20 -9.45 -1.02 6.50
C ASN A 20 -8.75 -0.65 5.19
N LEU A 21 -8.74 -1.58 4.24
CA LEU A 21 -8.16 -1.38 2.91
C LEU A 21 -9.11 -0.56 2.04
N TYR A 22 -8.55 0.35 1.25
CA TYR A 22 -9.29 1.14 0.27
C TYR A 22 -8.50 1.29 -1.03
N GLN A 23 -9.21 1.69 -2.09
CA GLN A 23 -8.64 1.99 -3.40
C GLN A 23 -8.66 3.51 -3.61
N CYS A 24 -7.47 4.11 -3.72
CA CYS A 24 -7.33 5.53 -4.00
C CYS A 24 -7.25 5.80 -5.50
N HIS A 25 -8.17 6.61 -6.02
CA HIS A 25 -8.24 6.96 -7.45
C HIS A 25 -7.78 8.39 -7.77
N CYS A 26 -7.16 9.08 -6.81
CA CYS A 26 -6.74 10.45 -7.02
C CYS A 26 -5.68 10.56 -8.13
N SER A 27 -5.58 11.74 -8.75
CA SER A 27 -4.65 11.98 -9.85
C SER A 27 -3.19 11.76 -9.45
N LEU A 28 -2.83 12.07 -8.21
CA LEU A 28 -1.48 11.83 -7.68
C LEU A 28 -1.14 10.34 -7.68
N CYS A 29 -1.94 9.51 -7.00
CA CYS A 29 -1.71 8.07 -6.91
C CYS A 29 -1.64 7.41 -8.29
N ARG A 30 -2.57 7.75 -9.19
CA ARG A 30 -2.56 7.23 -10.57
C ARG A 30 -1.28 7.60 -11.34
N LYS A 31 -0.80 8.83 -11.19
CA LYS A 31 0.43 9.29 -11.87
C LYS A 31 1.68 8.65 -11.29
N THR A 32 1.75 8.51 -9.97
CA THR A 32 2.92 7.93 -9.30
C THR A 32 3.07 6.44 -9.56
N THR A 33 1.97 5.68 -9.56
CA THR A 33 2.02 4.21 -9.73
C THR A 33 1.80 3.76 -11.17
N GLY A 34 1.35 4.65 -12.06
CA GLY A 34 0.91 4.29 -13.41
C GLY A 34 -0.34 3.40 -13.46
N SER A 35 -0.96 3.12 -12.31
CA SER A 35 -2.13 2.26 -12.18
C SER A 35 -3.44 3.05 -12.15
N THR A 36 -4.58 2.37 -12.30
CA THR A 36 -5.92 3.00 -12.21
C THR A 36 -6.29 3.38 -10.76
N ALA A 37 -5.68 2.72 -9.79
CA ALA A 37 -5.85 2.96 -8.37
C ALA A 37 -4.58 2.58 -7.59
N ASN A 38 -4.46 3.07 -6.36
CA ASN A 38 -3.50 2.58 -5.38
C ASN A 38 -4.22 1.89 -4.23
N ALA A 39 -3.80 0.67 -3.88
CA ALA A 39 -4.27 -0.02 -2.69
C ALA A 39 -3.58 0.58 -1.45
N ALA A 40 -4.36 1.05 -0.48
CA ALA A 40 -3.82 1.72 0.70
C ALA A 40 -4.65 1.41 1.95
N THR A 41 -4.09 1.74 3.11
CA THR A 41 -4.77 1.66 4.40
C THR A 41 -4.24 2.73 5.34
N PHE A 42 -5.05 3.13 6.33
CA PHE A 42 -4.60 4.01 7.39
C PHE A 42 -3.96 3.16 8.50
N VAL A 43 -2.73 3.48 8.85
CA VAL A 43 -2.06 2.90 10.01
C VAL A 43 -2.42 3.78 11.21
N SER A 44 -3.13 3.22 12.18
CA SER A 44 -3.49 3.87 13.45
C SER A 44 -2.65 3.32 14.59
#